data_AF-A0ABD3C1J9-F1
#
_entry.id   AF-A0ABD3C1J9-F1
#
_cell.length_a   1.000
_cell.length_b   1.000
_cell.length_c   1.000
_cell.angle_alpha   90.00
_cell.angle_beta   90.00
_cell.angle_gamma   90.00
#
_symmetry.space_group_name_H-M   'P 1'
#
loop_
_entity.id
_entity.type
_entity.pdbx_description
1 polymer ?
#
loop_
_entity_poly.entity_id
_entity_poly.type
_entity_poly.pdbx_seq_one_letter_code
_entity_poly.pdbx_strand_id
1 'polypeptide(L)'
;MMVSSGDLPGTDIKSVVQLAELRLVNTSNLNNERYRVLISDGVFMQQGMLATQHNELVRSERLQKGSIVQLKQFVCNLIQNRRAS
;
A
#
# COMPACT_ATOMS: atom_id res chain seq x y z
N MET A 1 -1.45 -7.29 14.63
CA MET A 1 -2.49 -6.31 14.24
C MET A 1 -2.26 -5.05 15.06
N MET A 2 -1.67 -4.01 14.48
CA MET A 2 -1.84 -2.67 15.04
C MET A 2 -3.24 -2.22 14.64
N VAL A 3 -4.21 -2.46 15.51
CA VAL A 3 -5.58 -1.94 15.36
C VAL A 3 -5.55 -0.44 15.64
N SER A 4 -5.18 0.37 14.66
CA SER A 4 -5.50 1.80 14.71
C SER A 4 -6.84 2.00 14.01
N SER A 5 -7.91 1.82 14.79
CA SER A 5 -9.26 2.23 14.45
C SER A 5 -9.37 3.75 14.63
N GLY A 6 -9.68 4.47 13.57
CA GLY A 6 -9.97 5.91 13.62
C GLY A 6 -8.72 6.80 13.62
N ASP A 7 -8.89 7.99 13.06
CA ASP A 7 -7.87 9.04 12.97
C ASP A 7 -7.15 9.22 14.32
N LEU A 8 -5.89 8.77 14.39
CA LEU A 8 -5.02 9.09 15.52
C LEU A 8 -4.35 10.44 15.20
N PRO A 9 -4.72 11.53 15.90
CA PRO A 9 -4.02 12.79 15.72
C PRO A 9 -2.61 12.63 16.29
N GLY A 10 -1.61 12.67 15.42
CA GLY A 10 -0.21 12.85 15.82
C GLY A 10 0.64 11.58 16.01
N THR A 11 0.23 10.41 15.52
CA THR A 11 1.15 9.26 15.56
C THR A 11 2.05 9.29 14.32
N ASP A 12 3.25 9.83 14.50
CA ASP A 12 4.40 9.80 13.58
C ASP A 12 4.92 8.35 13.47
N ILE A 13 4.04 7.42 13.05
CA ILE A 13 4.34 6.00 12.96
C ILE A 13 5.26 5.80 11.76
N LYS A 14 6.55 5.63 12.05
CA LYS A 14 7.57 5.27 11.07
C LYS A 14 7.54 3.76 10.79
N SER A 15 6.44 3.27 10.23
CA SER A 15 6.30 1.86 9.87
C SER A 15 7.22 1.53 8.70
N VAL A 16 8.24 0.70 8.93
CA VAL A 16 9.08 0.15 7.88
C VAL A 16 8.53 -1.21 7.45
N VAL A 17 8.25 -1.36 6.16
CA VAL A 17 7.66 -2.57 5.57
C VAL A 17 8.39 -2.96 4.28
N GLN A 18 8.37 -4.23 3.94
CA GLN A 18 8.85 -4.74 2.66
C GLN A 18 7.72 -4.79 1.63
N LEU A 19 8.02 -4.40 0.39
CA LEU A 19 7.13 -4.60 -0.75
C LEU A 19 7.26 -6.03 -1.29
N ALA A 20 6.38 -6.93 -0.86
CA ALA A 20 6.40 -8.34 -1.26
C ALA A 20 5.89 -8.57 -2.70
N GLU A 21 4.93 -7.75 -3.15
CA GLU A 21 4.40 -7.79 -4.52
C GLU A 21 3.98 -6.38 -4.99
N LEU A 22 4.14 -6.12 -6.29
CA LEU A 22 3.69 -4.92 -6.98
C LEU A 22 3.05 -5.32 -8.30
N ARG A 23 1.77 -4.96 -8.51
CA ARG A 23 1.00 -5.36 -9.70
C ARG A 23 0.18 -4.20 -10.25
N LEU A 24 0.29 -3.93 -11.55
CA LEU A 24 -0.63 -3.02 -12.25
C LEU A 24 -2.02 -3.68 -12.34
N VAL A 25 -3.07 -3.01 -11.84
CA VAL A 25 -4.44 -3.56 -11.80
C VAL A 25 -5.44 -2.85 -12.69
N ASN A 26 -5.08 -1.71 -13.27
CA ASN A 26 -5.90 -1.08 -14.31
C ASN A 26 -5.01 -0.38 -15.34
N THR A 27 -5.23 -0.70 -16.62
CA THR A 27 -4.45 -0.20 -17.77
C THR A 27 -5.33 0.41 -18.86
N SER A 28 -6.64 0.54 -18.65
CA SER A 28 -7.56 1.03 -19.71
C SER A 28 -7.28 2.46 -20.14
N ASN A 29 -6.52 3.23 -19.35
CA ASN A 29 -5.87 4.46 -19.78
C ASN A 29 -4.47 4.52 -19.16
N LEU A 30 -3.43 4.70 -19.97
CA LEU A 30 -2.03 4.88 -19.52
C LEU A 30 -1.89 6.05 -18.53
N ASN A 31 -2.79 7.04 -18.61
CA ASN A 31 -2.84 8.17 -17.67
C ASN A 31 -3.45 7.83 -16.30
N ASN A 32 -3.90 6.58 -16.06
CA ASN A 32 -4.56 6.19 -14.82
C ASN A 32 -4.08 4.81 -14.32
N GLU A 33 -2.75 4.63 -14.30
CA GLU A 33 -2.14 3.45 -13.70
C GLU A 33 -2.49 3.36 -12.22
N ARG A 34 -3.02 2.19 -11.82
CA ARG A 34 -3.27 1.88 -10.41
C ARG A 34 -2.47 0.63 -10.07
N TYR A 35 -1.56 0.77 -9.11
CA TYR A 35 -0.77 -0.36 -8.62
C TYR A 35 -1.35 -0.90 -7.33
N ARG A 36 -1.60 -2.21 -7.32
CA ARG A 36 -1.85 -2.98 -6.10
C ARG A 36 -0.51 -3.41 -5.52
N VAL A 37 -0.38 -3.27 -4.21
CA VAL A 37 0.81 -3.64 -3.46
C VAL A 37 0.46 -4.72 -2.45
N LEU A 38 1.39 -5.64 -2.20
CA LEU A 38 1.40 -6.49 -1.03
C LEU A 38 2.60 -6.08 -0.19
N ILE A 39 2.35 -5.62 1.03
CA ILE A 39 3.39 -5.19 1.97
C ILE A 39 3.50 -6.19 3.12
N SER A 40 4.71 -6.36 3.66
CA SER A 40 4.98 -7.23 4.81
C SER A 40 5.77 -6.50 5.89
N ASP A 41 5.42 -6.72 7.14
CA ASP A 41 6.19 -6.29 8.32
C ASP A 41 7.15 -7.38 8.83
N GLY A 42 7.28 -8.50 8.11
CA GLY A 42 8.07 -9.67 8.49
C GLY A 42 7.28 -10.77 9.24
N VAL A 43 6.05 -10.50 9.66
CA VAL A 43 5.17 -11.50 10.29
C VAL A 43 3.87 -11.66 9.52
N PHE A 44 3.25 -10.55 9.15
CA PHE A 44 2.01 -10.50 8.40
C PHE A 44 2.22 -9.84 7.02
N MET A 45 1.24 -10.04 6.16
CA MET A 45 1.16 -9.39 4.86
C MET A 45 -0.20 -8.69 4.72
N GLN A 46 -0.19 -7.51 4.10
CA GLN A 46 -1.38 -6.70 3.89
C GLN A 46 -1.43 -6.22 2.44
N GLN A 47 -2.59 -6.36 1.81
CA GLN A 47 -2.83 -5.76 0.49
C GLN A 47 -3.20 -4.29 0.61
N GLY A 48 -2.73 -3.49 -0.34
CA GLY A 48 -3.02 -2.06 -0.44
C GLY A 48 -2.99 -1.56 -1.88
N MET A 49 -3.28 -0.27 -2.03
CA MET A 49 -3.17 0.45 -3.30
C MET A 49 -2.15 1.57 -3.15
N LEU A 50 -1.24 1.71 -4.11
CA LEU A 50 -0.32 2.84 -4.18
C LEU A 50 -1.11 4.10 -4.57
N ALA A 51 -0.86 5.21 -3.87
CA ALA A 51 -1.39 6.50 -4.27
C ALA A 51 -0.79 6.92 -5.62
N THR A 52 -1.63 7.32 -6.58
CA THR A 52 -1.23 7.54 -7.98
C THR A 52 -0.14 8.59 -8.16
N GLN A 53 -0.05 9.57 -7.24
CA GLN A 53 1.04 10.55 -7.21
C GLN A 53 2.44 9.94 -7.01
N HIS A 54 2.54 8.70 -6.51
CA HIS A 54 3.78 7.97 -6.32
C HIS A 54 4.06 6.94 -7.43
N ASN A 55 3.25 6.89 -8.48
CA ASN A 55 3.46 5.96 -9.61
C ASN A 55 4.84 6.15 -10.25
N GLU A 56 5.38 7.36 -10.23
CA GLU A 56 6.72 7.62 -10.79
C GLU A 56 7.83 6.85 -10.08
N LEU A 57 7.65 6.50 -8.79
CA LEU A 57 8.61 5.65 -8.09
C LEU A 57 8.65 4.24 -8.66
N VAL A 58 7.51 3.74 -9.16
CA VAL A 58 7.44 2.45 -9.84
C VAL A 58 8.09 2.55 -11.22
N ARG A 59 7.76 3.59 -12.00
CA ARG A 59 8.30 3.79 -13.35
C ARG A 59 9.80 4.02 -13.37
N SER A 60 10.32 4.69 -12.35
CA SER A 60 11.76 4.92 -12.16
C SER A 60 12.49 3.78 -11.42
N GLU A 61 11.82 2.65 -11.20
CA GLU A 61 12.33 1.45 -10.49
C GLU A 61 12.82 1.69 -9.06
N ARG A 62 12.57 2.87 -8.49
CA ARG A 62 12.87 3.19 -7.08
C ARG A 62 11.97 2.47 -6.10
N LEU A 63 10.79 2.03 -6.56
CA LEU A 63 9.85 1.21 -5.83
C LEU A 63 9.55 -0.06 -6.63
N GLN A 64 10.09 -1.18 -6.17
CA GLN A 64 10.00 -2.49 -6.82
C GLN A 64 9.84 -3.62 -5.81
N LYS A 65 9.49 -4.82 -6.26
CA LYS A 65 9.43 -6.01 -5.40
C LYS A 65 10.74 -6.17 -4.61
N GLY A 66 10.62 -6.41 -3.30
CA GLY A 66 11.72 -6.51 -2.36
C GLY A 66 12.14 -5.20 -1.70
N SER A 67 11.67 -4.04 -2.19
CA SER A 67 12.00 -2.72 -1.61
C SER A 67 11.56 -2.64 -0.15
N ILE A 68 12.40 -2.06 0.70
CA ILE A 68 12.07 -1.72 2.08
C ILE A 68 11.70 -0.25 2.14
N VAL A 69 10.49 0.07 2.58
CA VAL A 69 9.94 1.42 2.57
C VAL A 69 9.43 1.82 3.95
N GLN A 70 9.59 3.09 4.30
CA GLN A 70 8.93 3.67 5.45
C GLN A 70 7.63 4.34 5.01
N LEU A 71 6.49 3.87 5.54
CA LEU A 71 5.20 4.50 5.31
C LEU A 71 5.16 5.84 6.05
N LYS A 72 4.98 6.94 5.32
CA LYS A 72 4.78 8.28 5.90
C LYS A 72 3.31 8.59 6.11
N GLN A 73 2.47 8.12 5.21
CA GLN A 73 1.02 8.31 5.22
C GLN A 73 0.37 7.05 4.67
N PHE A 74 -0.66 6.58 5.35
CA PHE A 74 -1.49 5.47 4.91
C PHE A 74 -2.90 5.66 5.44
N VAL A 75 -3.88 5.13 4.70
CA VAL A 75 -5.28 5.12 5.11
C VAL A 75 -5.74 3.67 5.12
N CYS A 76 -6.19 3.20 6.29
CA CYS A 76 -6.77 1.87 6.43
C CYS A 76 -8.29 1.97 6.35
N ASN A 77 -8.83 1.79 5.15
CA ASN A 77 -10.28 1.67 4.99
C ASN A 77 -10.67 0.23 5.34
N LEU A 78 -11.31 0.04 6.50
CA LEU A 78 -12.04 -1.20 6.77
C LEU A 78 -13.24 -1.23 5.82
N ILE A 79 -13.15 -1.99 4.73
CA ILE A 79 -14.31 -2.27 3.89
C ILE A 79 -15.21 -3.20 4.73
N GLN A 80 -16.17 -2.62 5.44
CA GLN A 80 -17.24 -3.38 6.07
C GLN A 80 -18.02 -4.10 4.96
N ASN A 81 -18.20 -5.42 5.13
CA ASN A 81 -19.03 -6.30 4.30
C ASN A 81 -18.54 -6.62 2.87
N ARG A 82 -17.78 -7.71 2.75
CA ARG A 82 -18.09 -8.74 1.74
C ARG A 82 -18.13 -10.11 2.43
N ARG A 83 -19.34 -10.55 2.79
CA ARG A 83 -19.63 -11.99 2.83
C ARG A 83 -19.62 -12.45 1.38
N ALA A 84 -18.63 -13.24 0.98
CA ALA A 84 -18.82 -14.11 -0.17
C ALA A 84 -19.84 -15.15 0.29
N SER A 85 -21.05 -15.08 -0.26
CA SER A 85 -22.00 -16.19 -0.26
C SER A 85 -21.38 -17.43 -0.89
#